data_AF-A0A0B7IN53-F1
#
_entry.id   AF-A0A0B7IN53-F1
#
_cell.length_a   1.000
_cell.length_b   1.000
_cell.length_c   1.000
_cell.angle_alpha   90.00
_cell.angle_beta   90.00
_cell.angle_gamma   90.00
#
_symmetry.space_group_name_H-M   'P 1'
#
loop_
_entity.id
_entity.type
_entity.pdbx_description
1 polymer ?
#
loop_
_entity_poly.entity_id
_entity_poly.type
_entity_poly.pdbx_seq_one_letter_code
_entity_poly.pdbx_strand_id
1 'polypeptide(L)'
;MVVLDIEDDNLENRIFYYEKLVALKNILLTDFLPQAVFEDSCILDNEKEISRISVLKENVSIHNKNTWRETMEFFYETMDKFEAFWFEYEDYIKEKEL
;
A
#
# COMPACT_ATOMS: atom_id res chain seq x y z
N MET A 1 -8.08 7.10 -0.92
CA MET A 1 -7.00 6.14 -1.20
C MET A 1 -6.57 5.51 0.11
N VAL A 2 -6.20 4.24 0.10
CA VAL A 2 -5.49 3.56 1.20
C VAL A 2 -4.09 3.22 0.68
N VAL A 3 -3.07 3.39 1.52
CA VAL A 3 -1.67 3.24 1.12
C VAL A 3 -0.88 2.40 2.12
N LEU A 4 0.14 1.73 1.61
CA LEU A 4 1.27 1.18 2.33
C LEU A 4 2.52 1.91 1.81
N ASP A 5 3.04 2.83 2.63
CA ASP A 5 4.18 3.68 2.28
C ASP A 5 5.47 3.13 2.87
N ILE A 6 6.53 3.16 2.05
CA ILE A 6 7.89 2.79 2.43
C ILE A 6 8.70 4.07 2.55
N GLU A 7 8.77 4.57 3.77
CA GLU A 7 9.42 5.82 4.11
C GLU A 7 10.71 5.55 4.90
N ASP A 8 11.82 5.38 4.19
CA ASP A 8 13.17 5.25 4.76
C ASP A 8 14.09 6.30 4.10
N ASP A 9 14.86 7.03 4.91
CA ASP A 9 15.80 8.04 4.42
C ASP A 9 17.03 7.40 3.74
N ASN A 10 17.30 6.11 4.02
CA ASN A 10 18.28 5.31 3.31
C ASN A 10 17.64 4.69 2.05
N LEU A 11 18.13 5.12 0.88
CA LEU A 11 17.64 4.66 -0.43
C LEU A 11 17.76 3.14 -0.61
N GLU A 12 18.84 2.52 -0.14
CA GLU A 12 19.04 1.06 -0.27
C GLU A 12 18.00 0.29 0.54
N ASN A 13 17.67 0.75 1.76
CA ASN A 13 16.60 0.16 2.55
C ASN A 13 15.23 0.33 1.86
N ARG A 14 14.96 1.51 1.31
CA ARG A 14 13.70 1.79 0.61
C ARG A 14 13.53 0.87 -0.61
N ILE A 15 14.58 0.75 -1.43
CA ILE A 15 14.62 -0.17 -2.57
C ILE A 15 14.44 -1.61 -2.09
N PHE A 16 15.16 -2.03 -1.06
CA PHE A 16 15.08 -3.39 -0.51
C PHE A 16 13.65 -3.78 -0.12
N TYR A 17 12.97 -2.96 0.69
CA TYR A 17 11.60 -3.27 1.11
C TYR A 17 10.61 -3.18 -0.06
N TYR A 18 10.83 -2.26 -1.00
CA TYR A 18 10.00 -2.17 -2.20
C TYR A 18 10.12 -3.43 -3.06
N GLU A 19 11.34 -3.92 -3.29
CA GLU A 19 11.59 -5.15 -4.06
C GLU A 19 10.98 -6.39 -3.39
N LYS A 20 11.04 -6.48 -2.06
CA LYS A 20 10.34 -7.55 -1.30
C LYS A 20 8.83 -7.51 -1.54
N LEU A 21 8.22 -6.32 -1.53
CA LEU A 21 6.79 -6.18 -1.80
C LEU A 21 6.46 -6.46 -3.28
N VAL A 22 7.33 -6.08 -4.21
CA VAL A 22 7.19 -6.41 -5.64
C VAL A 22 7.27 -7.93 -5.87
N ALA A 23 8.11 -8.65 -5.13
CA ALA A 23 8.16 -10.11 -5.19
C ALA A 23 6.83 -10.76 -4.77
N LEU A 24 6.09 -10.13 -3.86
CA LEU A 24 4.76 -10.55 -3.41
C LEU A 24 3.61 -9.96 -4.24
N LYS A 25 3.89 -9.18 -5.29
CA LYS A 25 2.88 -8.45 -6.07
C LYS A 25 1.79 -9.36 -6.63
N ASN A 26 2.14 -10.53 -7.15
CA ASN A 26 1.13 -11.45 -7.69
C ASN A 26 0.17 -11.91 -6.60
N ILE A 27 0.68 -12.30 -5.43
CA ILE A 27 -0.13 -12.74 -4.28
C ILE A 27 -1.03 -11.59 -3.81
N LEU A 28 -0.46 -10.38 -3.67
CA LEU A 28 -1.23 -9.21 -3.27
C LEU A 28 -2.39 -8.94 -4.25
N LEU A 29 -2.14 -9.00 -5.56
CA LEU A 29 -3.15 -8.72 -6.57
C LEU A 29 -4.19 -9.85 -6.73
N THR A 30 -3.82 -11.11 -6.53
CA THR A 30 -4.77 -12.22 -6.71
C THR A 30 -5.63 -12.45 -5.48
N ASP A 31 -5.03 -12.37 -4.28
CA ASP A 31 -5.64 -12.95 -3.08
C ASP A 31 -6.18 -11.86 -2.13
N PHE A 32 -5.66 -10.62 -2.23
CA PHE A 32 -5.99 -9.54 -1.30
C PHE A 32 -6.61 -8.32 -2.01
N LEU A 33 -5.80 -7.60 -2.79
CA LEU A 33 -6.08 -6.27 -3.34
C LEU A 33 -5.84 -6.21 -4.85
N PRO A 34 -6.80 -6.67 -5.69
CA PRO A 34 -6.66 -6.70 -7.14
C PRO A 34 -6.47 -5.34 -7.83
N GLN A 35 -6.78 -4.25 -7.12
CA GLN A 35 -6.67 -2.88 -7.62
C GLN A 35 -5.43 -2.15 -7.06
N ALA A 36 -4.52 -2.86 -6.40
CA ALA A 36 -3.31 -2.25 -5.88
C ALA A 36 -2.37 -1.78 -7.01
N VAL A 37 -1.84 -0.58 -6.86
CA VAL A 37 -0.86 0.05 -7.74
C VAL A 37 0.45 0.16 -6.99
N PHE A 38 1.56 -0.11 -7.69
CA PHE A 38 2.91 -0.05 -7.14
C PHE A 38 3.66 1.10 -7.79
N GLU A 39 4.20 1.98 -6.98
CA GLU A 39 4.96 3.16 -7.39
C GLU A 39 6.31 3.11 -6.66
N ASP A 40 7.39 2.96 -7.43
CA ASP A 40 8.76 2.87 -6.92
C ASP A 40 9.26 4.21 -6.38
N SER A 41 8.81 5.30 -6.98
CA SER A 41 9.08 6.67 -6.55
C SER A 41 7.81 7.52 -6.64
N CYS A 42 7.38 8.06 -5.51
CA CYS A 42 6.46 9.19 -5.46
C CYS A 42 6.99 10.30 -4.54
N ILE A 43 6.82 11.55 -4.98
CA ILE A 43 7.27 12.74 -4.26
C ILE A 43 6.06 13.29 -3.48
N LEU A 44 6.21 13.38 -2.16
CA LEU A 44 5.22 13.96 -1.28
C LEU A 44 5.27 15.50 -1.31
N ASP A 45 4.24 16.15 -0.77
CA ASP A 45 4.16 17.63 -0.70
C ASP A 45 5.32 18.28 0.08
N ASN A 46 5.98 17.50 0.95
CA ASN A 46 7.16 17.92 1.71
C ASN A 46 8.48 17.63 0.97
N GLU A 47 8.43 17.35 -0.32
CA GLU A 47 9.57 17.00 -1.20
C GLU A 47 10.26 15.67 -0.85
N LYS A 48 9.72 14.91 0.10
CA LYS A 48 10.24 13.58 0.42
C LYS A 48 9.86 12.58 -0.67
N GLU A 49 10.85 11.85 -1.17
CA GLU A 49 10.65 10.74 -2.09
C GLU A 49 10.43 9.45 -1.29
N ILE A 50 9.36 8.72 -1.60
CA ILE A 50 9.02 7.43 -0.98
C ILE A 50 8.67 6.40 -2.06
N SER A 51 8.55 5.13 -1.67
CA SER A 51 7.90 4.11 -2.50
C SER A 51 6.52 3.81 -1.91
N ARG A 52 5.53 3.49 -2.74
CA ARG A 52 4.13 3.36 -2.34
C ARG A 52 3.44 2.19 -3.01
N ILE A 53 2.58 1.53 -2.23
CA ILE A 53 1.55 0.62 -2.75
C ILE A 53 0.20 1.22 -2.36
N SER A 54 -0.71 1.37 -3.31
CA SER A 54 -1.95 2.10 -3.07
C SER A 54 -3.15 1.46 -3.73
N VAL A 55 -4.33 1.66 -3.13
CA VAL A 55 -5.62 1.36 -3.75
C VAL A 55 -6.43 2.65 -3.76
N LEU A 56 -6.89 3.04 -4.96
CA LEU A 56 -7.67 4.25 -5.16
C LEU A 56 -9.15 3.88 -5.40
N LYS A 57 -10.03 4.48 -4.61
CA LYS A 57 -11.46 4.51 -4.88
C LYS A 57 -11.82 5.84 -5.52
N GLU A 58 -12.26 5.78 -6.77
CA GLU A 58 -12.76 6.94 -7.51
C GLU A 58 -14.25 7.18 -7.26
N ASN A 59 -14.74 8.35 -7.69
CA ASN A 59 -16.16 8.74 -7.67
C ASN A 59 -16.82 8.80 -6.28
N VAL A 60 -16.02 8.94 -5.23
CA VAL A 60 -16.50 9.16 -3.85
C VAL A 60 -16.07 10.52 -3.33
N SER A 61 -16.86 11.09 -2.42
CA SER A 61 -16.51 12.33 -1.72
C SER A 61 -16.97 12.27 -0.27
N ILE A 62 -16.06 12.59 0.66
CA ILE A 62 -16.39 12.73 2.09
C ILE A 62 -17.29 13.92 2.38
N HIS A 63 -17.51 14.83 1.42
CA HIS A 63 -18.47 15.92 1.55
C HIS A 63 -19.84 15.58 0.97
N ASN A 64 -19.94 14.49 0.20
CA ASN A 64 -21.19 13.97 -0.33
C ASN A 64 -21.71 12.84 0.57
N LYS A 65 -22.74 13.14 1.37
CA LYS A 65 -23.38 12.17 2.28
C LYS A 65 -23.83 10.89 1.59
N ASN A 66 -24.16 10.94 0.30
CA ASN A 66 -24.58 9.76 -0.46
C ASN A 66 -23.45 8.75 -0.65
N THR A 67 -22.19 9.19 -0.66
CA THR A 67 -21.01 8.33 -0.85
C THR A 67 -20.29 8.00 0.46
N TRP A 68 -20.78 8.47 1.61
CA TRP A 68 -20.13 8.24 2.91
C TRP A 68 -20.01 6.76 3.26
N ARG A 69 -21.11 6.03 3.10
CA ARG A 69 -21.14 4.60 3.41
C ARG A 69 -20.15 3.83 2.53
N GLU A 70 -20.21 4.05 1.23
CA GLU A 70 -19.28 3.44 0.27
C GLU A 70 -17.82 3.79 0.58
N THR A 71 -17.55 5.04 0.98
CA THR A 71 -16.21 5.47 1.38
C THR A 71 -15.73 4.72 2.63
N MET A 72 -16.59 4.56 3.63
CA MET A 72 -16.24 3.84 4.87
C MET A 72 -16.05 2.35 4.63
N GLU A 73 -16.92 1.72 3.83
CA GLU A 73 -16.80 0.32 3.43
C GLU A 73 -15.49 0.09 2.66
N PHE A 74 -15.17 0.98 1.72
CA PHE A 74 -13.88 0.95 1.02
C PHE A 74 -12.69 1.02 1.98
N PHE A 75 -12.69 1.97 2.92
CA PHE A 75 -11.59 2.09 3.89
C PHE A 75 -11.47 0.84 4.76
N TYR A 76 -12.57 0.38 5.33
CA TYR A 76 -12.59 -0.79 6.21
C TYR A 76 -12.09 -2.04 5.50
N GLU A 77 -12.66 -2.39 4.35
CA GLU A 77 -12.30 -3.60 3.61
C GLU A 77 -10.86 -3.55 3.08
N THR A 78 -10.41 -2.39 2.59
CA THR A 78 -9.07 -2.26 2.03
C THR A 78 -8.00 -2.31 3.12
N MET A 79 -8.24 -1.67 4.27
CA MET A 79 -7.33 -1.73 5.42
C MET A 79 -7.22 -3.14 5.98
N ASP A 80 -8.35 -3.82 6.19
CA ASP A 80 -8.38 -5.21 6.69
C ASP A 80 -7.56 -6.16 5.80
N LYS A 81 -7.67 -6.00 4.48
CA LYS A 81 -6.89 -6.80 3.51
C LYS A 81 -5.40 -6.45 3.49
N PHE A 82 -5.04 -5.17 3.62
CA PHE A 82 -3.64 -4.78 3.76
C PHE A 82 -3.03 -5.34 5.05
N GLU A 83 -3.76 -5.26 6.17
CA GLU A 83 -3.34 -5.81 7.46
C GLU A 83 -3.16 -7.32 7.37
N ALA A 84 -4.13 -8.05 6.80
CA ALA A 84 -4.02 -9.50 6.60
C ALA A 84 -2.81 -9.88 5.76
N PHE A 85 -2.59 -9.19 4.63
CA PHE A 85 -1.39 -9.38 3.80
C PHE A 85 -0.11 -9.10 4.59
N TRP A 86 -0.06 -8.00 5.35
CA TRP A 86 1.11 -7.67 6.14
C TRP A 86 1.40 -8.74 7.19
N PHE A 87 0.41 -9.14 7.98
CA PHE A 87 0.60 -10.16 9.01
C PHE A 87 1.06 -11.51 8.47
N GLU A 88 0.61 -11.87 7.27
CA GLU A 88 0.99 -13.14 6.65
C GLU A 88 2.43 -13.13 6.10
N TYR A 89 2.91 -11.98 5.61
CA TYR A 89 4.18 -11.87 4.88
C TYR A 89 5.23 -10.98 5.55
N GLU A 90 4.96 -10.39 6.72
CA GLU A 90 5.89 -9.45 7.37
C GLU A 90 7.24 -10.07 7.70
N ASP A 91 7.28 -11.37 8.04
CA ASP A 91 8.53 -12.07 8.31
C ASP A 91 9.43 -12.09 7.07
N TYR A 92 8.87 -12.40 5.89
CA TYR A 92 9.60 -12.36 4.63
C TYR A 92 10.04 -10.94 4.24
N ILE A 93 9.16 -9.95 4.46
CA ILE A 93 9.43 -8.54 4.13
C ILE A 93 10.56 -8.00 5.01
N LYS A 94 10.60 -8.39 6.30
CA LYS A 94 11.60 -7.94 7.28
C LYS A 94 12.90 -8.75 7.25
N GLU A 95 12.89 -9.95 6.67
CA GLU A 95 14.06 -10.80 6.57
C GLU A 95 15.15 -10.17 5.69
N LYS A 96 16.20 -9.67 6.33
CA LYS A 96 17.44 -9.23 5.70
C LYS A 96 18.39 -10.43 5.59
N GLU A 97 18.84 -10.76 4.39
CA GLU A 97 19.93 -11.72 4.21
C GLU A 97 21.20 -11.20 4.93
N LEU A 98 21.87 -12.08 5.66
CA LEU A 98 22.95 -11.78 6.60
C LEU A 98 24.30 -11.57 5.91
#